data_AF-A0A3M1DF03-F1
#
_entry.id   AF-A0A3M1DF03-F1
#
_cell.length_a   1.000
_cell.length_b   1.000
_cell.length_c   1.000
_cell.angle_alpha   90.00
_cell.angle_beta   90.00
_cell.angle_gamma   90.00
#
_symmetry.space_group_name_H-M   'P 1'
#
loop_
_entity.id
_entity.type
_entity.pdbx_description
1 polymer ?
#
loop_
_entity_poly.entity_id
_entity_poly.type
_entity_poly.pdbx_seq_one_letter_code
_entity_poly.pdbx_strand_id
1 'polypeptide(L)'
;DGTNVRRLTTDPAPDYSPAWSPDGSAVAFVSYRNGNQDIFLYFVDGDLAGTEINVTNSPDVNESDPAWSPDGKRLAYTISRAGYATVQVSTLEWAARGGPQAQPMLRLSSTDLFGSGSAPTWAPDGQSLLTVYRRAGRSYLIASSLYGWGLSQEIYSDPGLIARPAWSSAPLSARAVARARAAEPTTEPSLYTEFVQSSSPTGTLVYLPEGNQQYEWLRLNDRVDDSFQALRRRVVEEAGWDYLSTVALAWQPMENAEQRNNWHLCGRAVDLDQSPYDETPPRILLVREDVGNETYWRVYLRAARQDGSMGEPLRVAPWDLKAREEDARAAAQGGRLMERVPAGYYVDLTALAADYGWERAPALYRWRYFWPDINWWHLQKAEGLDWWQCMLEVYEPEKVQAVFGPLPGGLAALAEQKPGPLAQGGPFEIGGHVWNLDLPYADRMRYAGMTWVKSQVRYPQETAPVIGAAHRRGFKILVGTVGPAGMVTQQGFEENFARWAARLAAAGADAIEVWNEPNIDREWQPGYIGPEAYTRLLCATYKAVKAANPNTLIIAAAPAPTGAFAQCTPTGC
;
A
#
# COMPACT_ATOMS: atom_id res chain seq x y z
N ASP A 1 -22.27 -29.09 13.37
CA ASP A 1 -23.06 -28.82 12.15
C ASP A 1 -23.80 -27.48 12.21
N GLY A 2 -23.91 -26.83 13.37
CA GLY A 2 -24.48 -25.48 13.50
C GLY A 2 -26.00 -25.44 13.45
N THR A 3 -26.67 -26.61 13.53
CA THR A 3 -28.11 -26.76 13.36
C THR A 3 -28.91 -26.48 14.64
N ASN A 4 -28.29 -26.62 15.82
CA ASN A 4 -28.94 -26.44 17.11
C ASN A 4 -28.64 -25.05 17.73
N VAL A 5 -29.08 -23.99 17.03
CA VAL A 5 -28.89 -22.61 17.49
C VAL A 5 -29.76 -22.33 18.71
N ARG A 6 -29.14 -21.94 19.83
CA ARG A 6 -29.80 -21.55 21.07
C ARG A 6 -29.53 -20.09 21.40
N ARG A 7 -30.56 -19.35 21.80
CA ARG A 7 -30.42 -18.01 22.38
C ARG A 7 -29.91 -18.12 23.81
N LEU A 8 -28.84 -17.40 24.14
CA LEU A 8 -28.24 -17.39 25.49
C LEU A 8 -28.80 -16.26 26.36
N THR A 9 -28.78 -15.03 25.84
CA THR A 9 -29.22 -13.82 26.57
C THR A 9 -30.61 -13.36 26.10
N THR A 10 -31.43 -12.80 27.00
CA THR A 10 -32.82 -12.38 26.68
C THR A 10 -33.15 -10.93 27.00
N ASP A 11 -32.21 -10.20 27.58
CA ASP A 11 -32.41 -8.79 27.93
C ASP A 11 -32.63 -7.90 26.67
N PRO A 12 -33.44 -6.83 26.77
CA PRO A 12 -33.66 -5.90 25.66
C PRO A 12 -32.45 -5.02 25.29
N ALA A 13 -31.47 -4.84 26.19
CA ALA A 13 -30.26 -4.07 25.88
C ALA A 13 -29.38 -4.78 24.84
N PRO A 14 -28.64 -4.02 24.02
CA PRO A 14 -27.78 -4.61 23.00
C PRO A 14 -26.57 -5.33 23.60
N ASP A 15 -26.35 -6.55 23.12
CA ASP A 15 -25.20 -7.40 23.41
C ASP A 15 -24.31 -7.57 22.17
N TYR A 16 -22.98 -7.50 22.31
CA TYR A 16 -22.03 -7.69 21.20
C TYR A 16 -20.64 -8.12 21.68
N SER A 17 -19.73 -8.34 20.71
CA SER A 17 -18.34 -8.79 20.94
C SER A 17 -18.21 -10.02 21.84
N PRO A 18 -18.85 -11.16 21.50
CA PRO A 18 -18.73 -12.37 22.30
C PRO A 18 -17.32 -13.00 22.18
N ALA A 19 -16.81 -13.54 23.28
CA ALA A 19 -15.57 -14.28 23.38
C ALA A 19 -15.76 -15.52 24.26
N TRP A 20 -15.56 -16.70 23.68
CA TRP A 20 -15.65 -17.97 24.39
C TRP A 20 -14.47 -18.16 25.33
N SER A 21 -14.72 -18.71 26.52
CA SER A 21 -13.67 -19.24 27.38
C SER A 21 -12.98 -20.43 26.69
N PRO A 22 -11.68 -20.69 26.97
CA PRO A 22 -10.94 -21.76 26.29
C PRO A 22 -11.51 -23.17 26.52
N ASP A 23 -12.15 -23.38 27.67
CA ASP A 23 -12.82 -24.63 28.04
C ASP A 23 -14.26 -24.73 27.49
N GLY A 24 -14.77 -23.66 26.87
CA GLY A 24 -16.13 -23.59 26.33
C GLY A 24 -17.24 -23.50 27.38
N SER A 25 -16.91 -23.31 28.67
CA SER A 25 -17.91 -23.27 29.75
C SER A 25 -18.60 -21.91 29.92
N ALA A 26 -18.02 -20.84 29.36
CA ALA A 26 -18.55 -19.49 29.47
C ALA A 26 -18.32 -18.65 28.20
N VAL A 27 -19.13 -17.60 28.07
CA VAL A 27 -19.00 -16.55 27.05
C VAL A 27 -18.85 -15.21 27.74
N ALA A 28 -17.74 -14.52 27.49
CA ALA A 28 -17.61 -13.10 27.80
C ALA A 28 -18.26 -12.27 26.69
N PHE A 29 -19.00 -11.23 27.01
CA PHE A 29 -19.64 -10.37 26.02
C PHE A 29 -19.87 -8.97 26.58
N VAL A 30 -20.05 -8.00 25.69
CA VAL A 30 -20.33 -6.61 26.06
C VAL A 30 -21.83 -6.39 26.09
N SER A 31 -22.32 -5.67 27.10
CA SER A 31 -23.75 -5.35 27.27
C SER A 31 -23.94 -3.91 27.73
N TYR A 32 -25.02 -3.26 27.26
CA TYR A 32 -25.41 -1.90 27.65
C TYR A 32 -26.45 -1.81 28.79
N ARG A 33 -26.73 -2.92 29.48
CA ARG A 33 -27.80 -3.03 30.49
C ARG A 33 -27.74 -1.98 31.60
N ASN A 34 -26.55 -1.49 31.92
CA ASN A 34 -26.30 -0.54 32.99
C ASN A 34 -26.23 0.93 32.54
N GLY A 35 -26.53 1.22 31.27
CA GLY A 35 -26.46 2.58 30.72
C GLY A 35 -25.08 2.96 30.14
N ASN A 36 -24.08 2.10 30.30
CA ASN A 36 -22.74 2.15 29.70
C ASN A 36 -22.35 0.75 29.19
N GLN A 37 -21.23 0.64 28.47
CA GLN A 37 -20.70 -0.66 28.03
C GLN A 37 -19.98 -1.36 29.17
N ASP A 38 -20.45 -2.52 29.57
CA ASP A 38 -19.82 -3.38 30.59
C ASP A 38 -19.55 -4.78 30.01
N ILE A 39 -18.59 -5.49 30.58
CA ILE A 39 -18.33 -6.89 30.24
C ILE A 39 -19.08 -7.81 31.19
N PHE A 40 -19.87 -8.70 30.58
CA PHE A 40 -20.62 -9.74 31.24
C PHE A 40 -20.06 -11.11 30.88
N LEU A 41 -20.21 -12.07 31.80
CA LEU A 41 -19.99 -13.48 31.57
C LEU A 41 -21.32 -14.22 31.60
N TYR A 42 -21.57 -15.06 30.61
CA TYR A 42 -22.67 -16.02 30.57
C TYR A 42 -22.10 -17.44 30.69
N PHE A 43 -22.54 -18.22 31.67
CA PHE A 43 -22.12 -19.61 31.83
C PHE A 43 -23.05 -20.54 31.04
N VAL A 44 -22.48 -21.37 30.16
CA VAL A 44 -23.26 -22.26 29.29
C VAL A 44 -23.43 -23.67 29.86
N ASP A 45 -22.53 -24.10 30.74
CA ASP A 45 -22.48 -25.44 31.31
C ASP A 45 -22.03 -25.41 32.79
N GLY A 46 -22.15 -26.55 33.48
CA GLY A 46 -21.81 -26.71 34.90
C GLY A 46 -22.85 -26.14 35.87
N ASP A 47 -22.48 -26.04 37.15
CA ASP A 47 -23.39 -25.63 38.24
C ASP A 47 -23.93 -24.20 38.10
N LEU A 48 -23.29 -23.38 37.27
CA LEU A 48 -23.67 -22.00 37.02
C LEU A 48 -24.37 -21.80 35.68
N ALA A 49 -24.66 -22.88 34.93
CA ALA A 49 -25.29 -22.80 33.63
C ALA A 49 -26.54 -21.91 33.63
N GLY A 50 -26.58 -20.94 32.72
CA GLY A 50 -27.65 -19.94 32.61
C GLY A 50 -27.45 -18.69 33.48
N THR A 51 -26.37 -18.59 34.26
CA THR A 51 -26.07 -17.42 35.08
C THR A 51 -25.33 -16.35 34.27
N GLU A 52 -25.69 -15.09 34.49
CA GLU A 52 -25.01 -13.91 33.96
C GLU A 52 -24.36 -13.10 35.09
N ILE A 53 -23.10 -12.69 34.91
CA ILE A 53 -22.36 -11.89 35.90
C ILE A 53 -21.70 -10.70 35.18
N ASN A 54 -21.99 -9.47 35.62
CA ASN A 54 -21.21 -8.29 35.23
C ASN A 54 -19.87 -8.29 35.98
N VAL A 55 -18.76 -8.42 35.26
CA VAL A 55 -17.42 -8.54 35.86
C VAL A 55 -16.65 -7.22 35.92
N THR A 56 -17.02 -6.21 35.12
CA THR A 56 -16.37 -4.88 35.14
C THR A 56 -17.10 -3.90 36.05
N ASN A 57 -18.43 -3.83 35.91
CA ASN A 57 -19.35 -3.01 36.71
C ASN A 57 -18.81 -1.60 37.01
N SER A 58 -18.48 -0.86 35.96
CA SER A 58 -17.71 0.38 36.03
C SER A 58 -18.49 1.53 35.38
N PRO A 59 -19.22 2.36 36.17
CA PRO A 59 -20.24 3.27 35.64
C PRO A 59 -19.72 4.42 34.76
N ASP A 60 -18.44 4.77 34.87
CA ASP A 60 -17.86 5.97 34.26
C ASP A 60 -17.02 5.69 33.00
N VAL A 61 -17.03 4.45 32.52
CA VAL A 61 -16.20 3.99 31.40
C VAL A 61 -16.97 3.03 30.50
N ASN A 62 -16.44 2.85 29.28
CA ASN A 62 -16.96 1.89 28.33
C ASN A 62 -15.90 0.82 28.07
N GLU A 63 -16.26 -0.43 28.34
CA GLU A 63 -15.46 -1.62 28.15
C GLU A 63 -15.90 -2.41 26.91
N SER A 64 -14.94 -2.88 26.11
CA SER A 64 -15.23 -3.60 24.87
C SER A 64 -14.17 -4.62 24.51
N ASP A 65 -14.47 -5.45 23.50
CA ASP A 65 -13.59 -6.48 22.93
C ASP A 65 -12.91 -7.39 23.99
N PRO A 66 -13.69 -8.16 24.77
CA PRO A 66 -13.13 -9.10 25.73
C PRO A 66 -12.35 -10.23 25.04
N ALA A 67 -11.25 -10.67 25.66
CA ALA A 67 -10.43 -11.77 25.18
C ALA A 67 -9.86 -12.61 26.35
N TRP A 68 -10.16 -13.90 26.35
CA TRP A 68 -9.69 -14.83 27.38
C TRP A 68 -8.23 -15.22 27.18
N SER A 69 -7.49 -15.31 28.28
CA SER A 69 -6.18 -15.95 28.26
C SER A 69 -6.32 -17.44 27.93
N PRO A 70 -5.31 -18.08 27.30
CA PRO A 70 -5.39 -19.50 26.91
C PRO A 70 -5.64 -20.46 28.08
N ASP A 71 -5.22 -20.07 29.29
CA ASP A 71 -5.44 -20.84 30.52
C ASP A 71 -6.78 -20.54 31.21
N GLY A 72 -7.59 -19.62 30.68
CA GLY A 72 -8.90 -19.24 31.20
C GLY A 72 -8.87 -18.43 32.50
N LYS A 73 -7.70 -18.00 33.00
CA LYS A 73 -7.58 -17.33 34.30
C LYS A 73 -7.65 -15.80 34.22
N ARG A 74 -7.46 -15.23 33.03
CA ARG A 74 -7.41 -13.79 32.82
C ARG A 74 -8.31 -13.38 31.67
N LEU A 75 -8.77 -12.14 31.74
CA LEU A 75 -9.51 -11.48 30.69
C LEU A 75 -8.80 -10.19 30.31
N ALA A 76 -8.47 -10.05 29.02
CA ALA A 76 -8.04 -8.79 28.44
C ALA A 76 -9.25 -8.07 27.84
N TYR A 77 -9.28 -6.75 27.91
CA TYR A 77 -10.36 -5.95 27.31
C TYR A 77 -9.92 -4.51 27.05
N THR A 78 -10.67 -3.83 26.21
CA THR A 78 -10.44 -2.43 25.83
C THR A 78 -11.27 -1.51 26.71
N ILE A 79 -10.65 -0.47 27.28
CA ILE A 79 -11.34 0.69 27.86
C ILE A 79 -11.21 1.87 26.90
N SER A 80 -12.33 2.51 26.59
CA SER A 80 -12.35 3.74 25.78
C SER A 80 -12.66 4.97 26.63
N ARG A 81 -11.75 5.95 26.66
CA ARG A 81 -11.91 7.26 27.32
C ARG A 81 -11.57 8.40 26.37
N ALA A 82 -12.53 9.29 26.12
CA ALA A 82 -12.32 10.54 25.37
C ALA A 82 -11.54 10.38 24.03
N GLY A 83 -11.81 9.29 23.29
CA GLY A 83 -11.15 8.98 22.02
C GLY A 83 -9.84 8.18 22.11
N TYR A 84 -9.36 7.87 23.32
CA TYR A 84 -8.20 7.03 23.57
C TYR A 84 -8.64 5.65 24.05
N ALA A 85 -8.12 4.61 23.41
CA ALA A 85 -8.34 3.21 23.80
C ALA A 85 -7.10 2.67 24.52
N THR A 86 -7.32 2.03 25.68
CA THR A 86 -6.28 1.28 26.39
C THR A 86 -6.74 -0.15 26.62
N VAL A 87 -5.78 -1.06 26.73
CA VAL A 87 -6.03 -2.46 27.06
C VAL A 87 -5.76 -2.69 28.53
N GLN A 88 -6.71 -3.31 29.20
CA GLN A 88 -6.58 -3.84 30.56
C GLN A 88 -6.43 -5.35 30.50
N VAL A 89 -5.72 -5.91 31.49
CA VAL A 89 -5.68 -7.34 31.74
C VAL A 89 -6.04 -7.58 33.19
N SER A 90 -7.09 -8.38 33.40
CA SER A 90 -7.60 -8.67 34.73
C SER A 90 -7.59 -10.15 35.05
N THR A 91 -7.29 -10.50 36.30
CA THR A 91 -7.36 -11.87 36.82
C THR A 91 -8.77 -12.16 37.33
N LEU A 92 -9.32 -13.31 36.95
CA LEU A 92 -10.62 -13.78 37.40
C LEU A 92 -10.46 -14.63 38.67
N GLU A 93 -11.17 -14.26 39.73
CA GLU A 93 -11.21 -15.01 40.98
C GLU A 93 -12.64 -15.19 41.49
N TRP A 94 -12.89 -16.39 42.02
CA TRP A 94 -14.09 -16.69 42.78
C TRP A 94 -13.94 -16.17 44.20
N ALA A 95 -14.64 -15.09 44.52
CA ALA A 95 -14.70 -14.57 45.87
C ALA A 95 -15.73 -15.37 46.69
N ALA A 96 -15.26 -16.05 47.74
CA ALA A 96 -16.13 -16.56 48.79
C ALA A 96 -16.62 -15.37 49.64
N ARG A 97 -17.89 -15.00 49.56
CA ARG A 97 -18.48 -14.15 50.62
C ARG A 97 -18.82 -15.03 51.82
N GLY A 98 -18.58 -14.50 53.02
CA GLY A 98 -18.73 -15.24 54.27
C GLY A 98 -20.12 -15.85 54.46
N GLY A 99 -20.13 -17.12 54.87
CA GLY A 99 -21.31 -17.88 55.30
C GLY A 99 -21.69 -19.04 54.36
N PRO A 100 -22.18 -20.18 54.87
CA PRO A 100 -22.54 -21.37 54.08
C PRO A 100 -23.70 -21.18 53.07
N GLN A 101 -24.26 -19.98 52.94
CA GLN A 101 -25.36 -19.64 52.02
C GLN A 101 -25.01 -18.55 51.00
N ALA A 102 -23.78 -18.03 50.99
CA ALA A 102 -23.39 -16.99 50.04
C ALA A 102 -23.09 -17.60 48.66
N GLN A 103 -23.69 -17.03 47.60
CA GLN A 103 -23.38 -17.43 46.23
C GLN A 103 -21.92 -17.03 45.90
N PRO A 104 -21.14 -17.93 45.27
CA PRO A 104 -19.79 -17.60 44.80
C PRO A 104 -19.90 -16.48 43.75
N MET A 105 -19.18 -15.38 43.97
CA MET A 105 -19.14 -14.27 43.01
C MET A 105 -17.83 -14.30 42.25
N LEU A 106 -17.90 -14.47 40.93
CA LEU A 106 -16.75 -14.25 40.07
C LEU A 106 -16.51 -12.75 39.95
N ARG A 107 -15.29 -12.32 40.24
CA ARG A 107 -14.88 -10.92 40.10
C ARG A 107 -13.48 -10.81 39.51
N LEU A 108 -13.14 -9.60 39.07
CA LEU A 108 -11.77 -9.23 38.75
C LEU A 108 -11.02 -8.94 40.07
N SER A 109 -9.94 -9.67 40.35
CA SER A 109 -9.16 -9.53 41.60
C SER A 109 -7.94 -8.62 41.47
N SER A 110 -7.32 -8.60 40.30
CA SER A 110 -6.27 -7.66 39.89
C SER A 110 -6.60 -7.15 38.50
N THR A 111 -6.37 -5.87 38.24
CA THR A 111 -6.55 -5.25 36.92
C THR A 111 -5.34 -4.37 36.66
N ASP A 112 -4.55 -4.75 35.66
CA ASP A 112 -3.35 -4.03 35.26
C ASP A 112 -3.57 -3.34 33.92
N LEU A 113 -3.13 -2.08 33.82
CA LEU A 113 -3.03 -1.38 32.55
C LEU A 113 -1.94 -2.07 31.72
N PHE A 114 -2.35 -2.73 30.64
CA PHE A 114 -1.42 -3.40 29.75
C PHE A 114 -0.76 -2.43 28.78
N GLY A 115 -1.53 -1.56 28.14
CA GLY A 115 -0.99 -0.62 27.16
C GLY A 115 -2.03 0.17 26.39
N SER A 116 -1.58 0.91 25.38
CA SER A 116 -2.46 1.64 24.45
C SER A 116 -2.94 0.72 23.32
N GLY A 117 -4.14 0.98 22.80
CA GLY A 117 -4.73 0.22 21.71
C GLY A 117 -6.09 -0.38 22.06
N SER A 118 -6.58 -1.23 21.16
CA SER A 118 -7.91 -1.85 21.22
C SER A 118 -7.86 -3.29 20.70
N ALA A 119 -8.99 -4.00 20.78
CA ALA A 119 -9.16 -5.36 20.25
C ALA A 119 -8.03 -6.33 20.65
N PRO A 120 -7.77 -6.51 21.96
CA PRO A 120 -6.72 -7.41 22.43
C PRO A 120 -6.98 -8.86 22.00
N THR A 121 -5.94 -9.60 21.65
CA THR A 121 -6.01 -11.04 21.41
C THR A 121 -4.79 -11.75 21.97
N TRP A 122 -5.03 -12.81 22.74
CA TRP A 122 -3.97 -13.55 23.41
C TRP A 122 -3.20 -14.40 22.43
N ALA A 123 -1.87 -14.29 22.47
CA ALA A 123 -1.02 -15.24 21.79
C ALA A 123 -1.20 -16.65 22.41
N PRO A 124 -1.03 -17.72 21.62
CA PRO A 124 -1.13 -19.10 22.12
C PRO A 124 -0.16 -19.44 23.27
N ASP A 125 0.91 -18.65 23.46
CA ASP A 125 1.86 -18.79 24.56
C ASP A 125 1.28 -18.43 25.94
N GLY A 126 0.15 -17.71 25.98
CA GLY A 126 -0.48 -17.20 27.21
C GLY A 126 0.33 -16.12 27.95
N GLN A 127 1.38 -15.60 27.33
CA GLN A 127 2.29 -14.59 27.88
C GLN A 127 2.26 -13.29 27.09
N SER A 128 1.81 -13.32 25.83
CA SER A 128 1.81 -12.17 24.94
C SER A 128 0.40 -11.80 24.49
N LEU A 129 0.19 -10.52 24.18
CA LEU A 129 -1.04 -9.98 23.58
C LEU A 129 -0.69 -9.25 22.29
N LEU A 130 -1.56 -9.42 21.28
CA LEU A 130 -1.63 -8.48 20.16
C LEU A 130 -2.72 -7.45 20.45
N THR A 131 -2.46 -6.18 20.13
CA THR A 131 -3.43 -5.09 20.18
C THR A 131 -3.45 -4.33 18.85
N VAL A 132 -4.58 -3.69 18.56
CA VAL A 132 -4.70 -2.78 17.42
C VAL A 132 -4.56 -1.35 17.91
N TYR A 133 -3.50 -0.69 17.49
CA TYR A 133 -3.29 0.74 17.69
C TYR A 133 -3.62 1.48 16.39
N ARG A 134 -4.33 2.59 16.46
CA ARG A 134 -4.69 3.39 15.28
C ARG A 134 -4.11 4.79 15.40
N ARG A 135 -3.42 5.23 14.36
CA ARG A 135 -2.86 6.57 14.27
C ARG A 135 -2.59 6.93 12.81
N ALA A 136 -3.00 8.11 12.43
CA ALA A 136 -2.81 8.68 11.11
C ALA A 136 -3.40 7.83 9.95
N GLY A 137 -4.62 7.31 10.13
CA GLY A 137 -5.38 6.57 9.13
C GLY A 137 -4.89 5.14 8.97
N ARG A 138 -3.75 4.82 9.59
CA ARG A 138 -3.14 3.50 9.60
C ARG A 138 -3.54 2.75 10.87
N SER A 139 -3.76 1.46 10.70
CA SER A 139 -3.86 0.51 11.79
C SER A 139 -2.52 -0.19 11.96
N TYR A 140 -2.07 -0.32 13.20
CA TYR A 140 -0.86 -1.03 13.60
C TYR A 140 -1.25 -2.20 14.49
N LEU A 141 -0.76 -3.38 14.16
CA LEU A 141 -0.84 -4.57 15.00
C LEU A 141 0.40 -4.59 15.90
N ILE A 142 0.21 -4.41 17.20
CA ILE A 142 1.29 -4.33 18.19
C ILE A 142 1.32 -5.60 19.03
N ALA A 143 2.46 -6.27 19.13
CA ALA A 143 2.70 -7.36 20.08
C ALA A 143 3.44 -6.87 21.31
N SER A 144 2.98 -7.31 22.48
CA SER A 144 3.64 -7.01 23.75
C SER A 144 3.57 -8.22 24.68
N SER A 145 4.62 -8.42 25.48
CA SER A 145 4.68 -9.44 26.52
C SER A 145 4.13 -8.89 27.84
N LEU A 146 3.45 -9.73 28.61
CA LEU A 146 3.03 -9.45 29.99
C LEU A 146 4.17 -9.57 31.00
N TYR A 147 5.21 -10.31 30.66
CA TYR A 147 6.31 -10.63 31.55
C TYR A 147 7.63 -10.11 31.00
N GLY A 148 8.43 -9.52 31.90
CA GLY A 148 9.74 -8.97 31.59
C GLY A 148 9.68 -7.57 31.00
N TRP A 149 10.86 -6.98 30.83
CA TRP A 149 11.04 -5.72 30.11
C TRP A 149 10.95 -5.99 28.61
N GLY A 150 9.74 -6.24 28.11
CA GLY A 150 9.47 -6.40 26.67
C GLY A 150 9.06 -5.06 26.07
N LEU A 151 9.80 -4.57 25.07
CA LEU A 151 9.32 -3.45 24.26
C LEU A 151 8.09 -3.92 23.45
N SER A 152 7.07 -3.07 23.39
CA SER A 152 5.95 -3.27 22.46
C SER A 152 6.49 -3.17 21.03
N GLN A 153 6.18 -4.15 20.18
CA GLN A 153 6.68 -4.23 18.81
C GLN A 153 5.54 -4.14 17.81
N GLU A 154 5.69 -3.32 16.79
CA GLU A 154 4.83 -3.41 15.61
C GLU A 154 5.12 -4.72 14.88
N ILE A 155 4.08 -5.48 14.57
CA ILE A 155 4.15 -6.74 13.82
C ILE A 155 3.73 -6.53 12.37
N TYR A 156 2.75 -5.64 12.16
CA TYR A 156 2.16 -5.36 10.86
C TYR A 156 1.44 -4.02 10.90
N SER A 157 1.38 -3.30 9.78
CA SER A 157 0.52 -2.12 9.64
C SER A 157 -0.14 -2.06 8.26
N ASP A 158 -1.31 -1.42 8.22
CA ASP A 158 -2.14 -1.31 7.03
C ASP A 158 -2.81 0.09 6.98
N PRO A 159 -2.92 0.73 5.80
CA PRO A 159 -3.64 2.00 5.65
C PRO A 159 -5.16 1.87 5.79
N GLY A 160 -5.69 0.66 5.89
CA GLY A 160 -7.08 0.36 6.19
C GLY A 160 -7.33 0.00 7.65
N LEU A 161 -8.54 -0.51 7.88
CA LEU A 161 -9.01 -0.90 9.21
C LEU A 161 -8.58 -2.34 9.54
N ILE A 162 -7.61 -2.49 10.45
CA ILE A 162 -7.42 -3.77 11.15
C ILE A 162 -8.45 -3.81 12.29
N ALA A 163 -9.24 -4.87 12.37
CA ALA A 163 -10.19 -5.09 13.46
C ALA A 163 -10.17 -6.54 13.93
N ARG A 164 -10.18 -6.73 15.25
CA ARG A 164 -10.32 -8.04 15.94
C ARG A 164 -9.39 -9.14 15.39
N PRO A 165 -8.06 -8.96 15.51
CA PRO A 165 -7.11 -10.01 15.15
C PRO A 165 -7.39 -11.30 15.94
N ALA A 166 -7.20 -12.45 15.30
CA ALA A 166 -7.40 -13.75 15.91
C ALA A 166 -6.29 -14.73 15.51
N TRP A 167 -5.89 -15.58 16.45
CA TRP A 167 -4.95 -16.67 16.22
C TRP A 167 -5.69 -17.93 15.77
N SER A 168 -5.08 -18.68 14.86
CA SER A 168 -5.55 -20.02 14.47
C SER A 168 -4.36 -20.94 14.30
N SER A 169 -4.42 -22.12 14.91
CA SER A 169 -3.48 -23.22 14.63
C SER A 169 -3.85 -23.98 13.35
N ALA A 170 -5.08 -23.78 12.84
CA ALA A 170 -5.54 -24.39 11.61
C ALA A 170 -5.17 -23.52 10.40
N PRO A 171 -4.59 -24.10 9.33
CA PRO A 171 -4.30 -23.36 8.11
C PRO A 171 -5.61 -22.85 7.48
N LEU A 172 -5.57 -21.63 6.93
CA LEU A 172 -6.71 -21.07 6.20
C LEU A 172 -7.00 -21.91 4.95
N SER A 173 -8.27 -22.20 4.68
CA SER A 173 -8.66 -22.92 3.47
C SER A 173 -8.32 -22.11 2.21
N ALA A 174 -7.93 -22.80 1.12
CA ALA A 174 -7.64 -22.16 -0.17
C ALA A 174 -8.80 -21.28 -0.67
N ARG A 175 -10.05 -21.68 -0.39
CA ARG A 175 -11.25 -20.91 -0.72
C ARG A 175 -11.33 -19.58 0.04
N ALA A 176 -11.00 -19.58 1.34
CA ALA A 176 -10.99 -18.36 2.13
C ALA A 176 -9.90 -17.39 1.63
N VAL A 177 -8.71 -17.92 1.32
CA VAL A 177 -7.61 -17.14 0.75
C VAL A 177 -7.99 -16.53 -0.61
N ALA A 178 -8.57 -17.33 -1.51
CA ALA A 178 -9.00 -16.85 -2.82
C ALA A 178 -10.08 -15.75 -2.72
N ARG A 179 -11.03 -15.90 -1.78
CA ARG A 179 -12.08 -14.88 -1.55
C ARG A 179 -11.51 -13.59 -0.98
N ALA A 180 -10.52 -13.67 -0.09
CA ALA A 180 -9.83 -12.49 0.43
C ALA A 180 -9.09 -11.73 -0.68
N ARG A 181 -8.30 -12.44 -1.51
CA ARG A 181 -7.59 -11.85 -2.66
C ARG A 181 -8.52 -11.20 -3.68
N ALA A 182 -9.69 -11.79 -3.93
CA ALA A 182 -10.67 -11.24 -4.86
C ALA A 182 -11.38 -9.97 -4.32
N ALA A 183 -11.29 -9.70 -3.02
CA ALA A 183 -11.87 -8.53 -2.36
C ALA A 183 -10.84 -7.42 -2.10
N GLU A 184 -9.56 -7.65 -2.42
CA GLU A 184 -8.55 -6.60 -2.39
C GLU A 184 -8.98 -5.50 -3.36
N PRO A 185 -9.12 -4.24 -2.91
CA PRO A 185 -9.47 -3.15 -3.81
C PRO A 185 -8.43 -3.08 -4.92
N THR A 186 -8.89 -3.07 -6.17
CA THR A 186 -8.03 -2.78 -7.31
C THR A 186 -7.53 -1.36 -7.11
N THR A 187 -6.28 -1.20 -6.69
CA THR A 187 -5.61 0.08 -6.77
C THR A 187 -5.65 0.49 -8.25
N GLU A 188 -6.31 1.61 -8.55
CA GLU A 188 -6.15 2.19 -9.87
C GLU A 188 -4.65 2.44 -10.03
N PRO A 189 -4.03 1.94 -11.13
CA PRO A 189 -2.62 2.15 -11.34
C PRO A 189 -2.36 3.66 -11.37
N SER A 190 -1.35 4.10 -10.63
CA SER A 190 -0.85 5.47 -10.67
C SER A 190 -0.74 5.92 -12.13
N LEU A 191 -1.15 7.16 -12.43
CA LEU A 191 -1.02 7.73 -13.78
C LEU A 191 0.45 7.81 -14.23
N TYR A 192 1.38 7.59 -13.30
CA TYR A 192 2.81 7.59 -13.52
C TYR A 192 3.47 6.25 -13.16
N THR A 193 4.42 5.81 -14.00
CA THR A 193 5.29 4.64 -13.77
C THR A 193 6.72 5.14 -13.52
N GLU A 194 7.31 4.76 -12.39
CA GLU A 194 8.64 5.19 -11.94
C GLU A 194 9.76 4.60 -12.81
N PHE A 195 10.72 5.43 -13.25
CA PHE A 195 11.97 4.97 -13.85
C PHE A 195 13.07 4.94 -12.79
N VAL A 196 13.17 3.81 -12.08
CA VAL A 196 14.14 3.65 -11.01
C VAL A 196 15.57 3.74 -11.57
N GLN A 197 16.36 4.69 -11.07
CA GLN A 197 17.74 4.90 -11.52
C GLN A 197 18.67 3.75 -11.08
N SER A 198 18.38 3.13 -9.94
CA SER A 198 19.09 1.99 -9.38
C SER A 198 18.30 0.70 -9.53
N SER A 199 18.92 -0.35 -10.08
CA SER A 199 18.36 -1.71 -10.03
C SER A 199 18.61 -2.41 -8.68
N SER A 200 19.19 -1.72 -7.70
CA SER A 200 19.50 -2.29 -6.38
C SER A 200 18.23 -2.43 -5.53
N PRO A 201 18.16 -3.47 -4.66
CA PRO A 201 17.10 -3.57 -3.65
C PRO A 201 17.09 -2.36 -2.71
N THR A 202 18.26 -1.79 -2.43
CA THR A 202 18.44 -0.48 -1.82
C THR A 202 18.41 0.60 -2.91
N GLY A 203 17.36 1.43 -2.93
CA GLY A 203 17.25 2.61 -3.77
C GLY A 203 18.35 3.63 -3.51
N THR A 204 18.46 4.61 -4.41
CA THR A 204 19.42 5.71 -4.29
C THR A 204 18.68 7.00 -3.94
N LEU A 205 19.25 7.80 -3.05
CA LEU A 205 18.74 9.15 -2.78
C LEU A 205 19.24 10.12 -3.86
N VAL A 206 18.32 10.76 -4.56
CA VAL A 206 18.55 11.70 -5.66
C VAL A 206 18.23 13.11 -5.18
N TYR A 207 19.07 14.09 -5.54
CA TYR A 207 18.83 15.48 -5.20
C TYR A 207 17.65 16.05 -5.99
N LEU A 208 16.75 16.73 -5.29
CA LEU A 208 15.72 17.54 -5.93
C LEU A 208 16.38 18.72 -6.67
N PRO A 209 15.96 19.03 -7.91
CA PRO A 209 16.51 20.14 -8.67
C PRO A 209 15.97 21.46 -8.13
N GLU A 210 16.66 22.02 -7.13
CA GLU A 210 16.47 23.38 -6.62
C GLU A 210 17.65 24.30 -7.03
N GLY A 211 17.56 24.83 -8.25
CA GLY A 211 18.61 25.69 -8.80
C GLY A 211 19.95 24.96 -8.95
N ASN A 212 21.06 25.67 -8.73
CA ASN A 212 22.43 25.12 -8.83
C ASN A 212 22.98 24.59 -7.50
N GLN A 213 22.18 24.59 -6.42
CA GLN A 213 22.62 24.20 -5.08
C GLN A 213 22.04 22.85 -4.71
N GLN A 214 22.91 21.96 -4.22
CA GLN A 214 22.51 20.64 -3.72
C GLN A 214 22.47 20.70 -2.20
N TYR A 215 21.30 20.42 -1.63
CA TYR A 215 21.08 20.38 -0.18
C TYR A 215 20.82 18.95 0.27
N GLU A 216 21.50 18.53 1.35
CA GLU A 216 21.41 17.15 1.86
C GLU A 216 19.99 16.75 2.28
N TRP A 217 19.20 17.70 2.78
CA TRP A 217 17.82 17.49 3.22
C TRP A 217 16.80 17.52 2.07
N LEU A 218 17.23 17.83 0.85
CA LEU A 218 16.41 17.87 -0.36
C LEU A 218 16.77 16.71 -1.28
N ARG A 219 16.62 15.50 -0.74
CA ARG A 219 16.80 14.26 -1.50
C ARG A 219 15.55 13.41 -1.42
N LEU A 220 15.16 12.82 -2.54
CA LEU A 220 14.12 11.81 -2.60
C LEU A 220 14.72 10.46 -2.99
N ASN A 221 14.04 9.41 -2.59
CA ASN A 221 14.32 8.06 -3.08
C ASN A 221 14.02 8.01 -4.59
N ASP A 222 14.93 7.43 -5.36
CA ASP A 222 14.81 7.30 -6.82
C ASP A 222 13.56 6.54 -7.26
N ARG A 223 12.95 5.77 -6.35
CA ARG A 223 11.67 5.08 -6.58
C ARG A 223 10.45 5.99 -6.51
N VAL A 224 10.58 7.25 -6.08
CA VAL A 224 9.45 8.20 -6.02
C VAL A 224 9.76 9.57 -6.64
N ASP A 225 11.02 9.84 -7.01
CA ASP A 225 11.43 11.12 -7.58
C ASP A 225 10.65 11.44 -8.86
N ASP A 226 10.50 10.49 -9.77
CA ASP A 226 9.89 10.77 -11.05
C ASP A 226 8.40 11.17 -10.94
N SER A 227 7.63 10.48 -10.10
CA SER A 227 6.24 10.89 -9.83
C SER A 227 6.18 12.26 -9.16
N PHE A 228 7.14 12.60 -8.29
CA PHE A 228 7.23 13.94 -7.71
C PHE A 228 7.52 14.99 -8.78
N GLN A 229 8.48 14.75 -9.68
CA GLN A 229 8.79 15.66 -10.78
C GLN A 229 7.60 15.81 -11.75
N ALA A 230 6.85 14.74 -11.98
CA ALA A 230 5.64 14.77 -12.80
C ALA A 230 4.52 15.58 -12.15
N LEU A 231 4.27 15.37 -10.86
CA LEU A 231 3.35 16.18 -10.06
C LEU A 231 3.75 17.66 -10.08
N ARG A 232 5.04 17.97 -9.89
CA ARG A 232 5.57 19.33 -9.96
C ARG A 232 5.27 20.01 -11.29
N ARG A 233 5.53 19.34 -12.42
CA ARG A 233 5.17 19.85 -13.75
C ARG A 233 3.68 20.12 -13.87
N ARG A 234 2.85 19.20 -13.38
CA ARG A 234 1.39 19.35 -13.42
C ARG A 234 0.90 20.54 -12.60
N VAL A 235 1.46 20.75 -11.41
CA VAL A 235 1.17 21.91 -10.57
C VAL A 235 1.54 23.22 -11.28
N VAL A 236 2.71 23.29 -11.94
CA VAL A 236 3.10 24.47 -12.72
C VAL A 236 2.11 24.74 -13.87
N GLU A 237 1.67 23.72 -14.58
CA GLU A 237 0.71 23.85 -15.68
C GLU A 237 -0.65 24.36 -15.22
N GLU A 238 -1.17 23.82 -14.11
CA GLU A 238 -2.51 24.17 -13.62
C GLU A 238 -2.54 25.44 -12.77
N ALA A 239 -1.59 25.60 -11.85
CA ALA A 239 -1.55 26.74 -10.94
C ALA A 239 -0.82 27.95 -11.56
N GLY A 240 0.03 27.74 -12.56
CA GLY A 240 0.81 28.80 -13.21
C GLY A 240 2.01 29.28 -12.41
N TRP A 241 2.40 28.56 -11.35
CA TRP A 241 3.62 28.80 -10.58
C TRP A 241 4.10 27.51 -9.90
N ASP A 242 5.40 27.45 -9.62
CA ASP A 242 6.07 26.25 -9.13
C ASP A 242 6.08 26.21 -7.60
N TYR A 243 5.00 25.73 -6.98
CA TYR A 243 4.95 25.58 -5.53
C TYR A 243 5.82 24.41 -5.03
N LEU A 244 5.94 23.35 -5.81
CA LEU A 244 6.71 22.17 -5.41
C LEU A 244 8.22 22.34 -5.60
N SER A 245 8.69 23.52 -6.00
CA SER A 245 10.12 23.90 -5.93
C SER A 245 10.53 24.52 -4.60
N THR A 246 9.62 24.62 -3.63
CA THR A 246 9.89 25.20 -2.31
C THR A 246 9.79 24.10 -1.26
N VAL A 247 10.49 22.99 -1.47
CA VAL A 247 10.49 21.87 -0.53
C VAL A 247 11.38 22.27 0.65
N ALA A 248 10.82 22.24 1.85
CA ALA A 248 11.56 22.56 3.08
C ALA A 248 12.37 21.35 3.58
N LEU A 249 11.82 20.15 3.42
CA LEU A 249 12.45 18.89 3.84
C LEU A 249 11.94 17.74 2.96
N ALA A 250 12.83 16.91 2.45
CA ALA A 250 12.50 15.68 1.73
C ALA A 250 13.17 14.44 2.33
N TRP A 251 14.33 14.64 2.97
CA TRP A 251 15.05 13.57 3.63
C TRP A 251 15.80 14.05 4.87
N GLN A 252 15.94 13.14 5.84
CA GLN A 252 16.85 13.33 6.97
C GLN A 252 17.49 12.00 7.38
N PRO A 253 18.70 12.04 7.98
CA PRO A 253 19.39 10.83 8.42
C PRO A 253 18.72 10.17 9.63
N MET A 254 18.87 8.84 9.78
CA MET A 254 18.30 8.07 10.90
C MET A 254 18.80 8.54 12.26
N GLU A 255 20.02 9.06 12.33
CA GLU A 255 20.65 9.57 13.55
C GLU A 255 19.88 10.75 14.16
N ASN A 256 19.09 11.45 13.35
CA ASN A 256 18.26 12.58 13.77
C ASN A 256 16.77 12.18 13.95
N ALA A 257 16.44 10.90 13.86
CA ALA A 257 15.06 10.44 13.93
C ALA A 257 14.50 10.50 15.36
N GLU A 258 13.62 11.46 15.61
CA GLU A 258 12.88 11.54 16.90
C GLU A 258 11.68 10.59 16.97
N GLN A 259 11.17 10.11 15.82
CA GLN A 259 9.95 9.29 15.74
C GLN A 259 10.06 8.15 14.73
N ARG A 260 9.51 6.99 15.09
CA ARG A 260 9.20 5.90 14.15
C ARG A 260 8.04 6.35 13.24
N ASN A 261 7.96 5.78 12.04
CA ASN A 261 6.96 6.11 11.01
C ASN A 261 7.18 7.46 10.31
N ASN A 262 8.43 7.93 10.28
CA ASN A 262 8.83 9.11 9.53
C ASN A 262 9.32 8.70 8.12
N TRP A 263 8.54 9.06 7.11
CA TRP A 263 8.81 8.73 5.70
C TRP A 263 9.94 9.57 5.08
N HIS A 264 10.34 10.68 5.72
CA HIS A 264 11.54 11.44 5.34
C HIS A 264 12.82 10.61 5.48
N LEU A 265 12.86 9.66 6.41
CA LEU A 265 14.06 8.83 6.64
C LEU A 265 14.40 7.98 5.42
N CYS A 266 13.39 7.51 4.71
CA CYS A 266 13.55 6.71 3.50
C CYS A 266 13.35 7.52 2.21
N GLY A 267 13.33 8.86 2.29
CA GLY A 267 13.22 9.74 1.12
C GLY A 267 11.89 9.63 0.39
N ARG A 268 10.81 9.28 1.10
CA ARG A 268 9.47 9.08 0.54
C ARG A 268 8.44 10.07 1.11
N ALA A 269 8.91 11.22 1.58
CA ALA A 269 8.08 12.33 2.02
C ALA A 269 8.67 13.68 1.61
N VAL A 270 7.82 14.70 1.57
CA VAL A 270 8.19 16.09 1.39
C VAL A 270 7.36 16.97 2.33
N ASP A 271 8.01 17.95 2.95
CA ASP A 271 7.38 19.06 3.64
C ASP A 271 7.53 20.31 2.80
N LEU A 272 6.40 20.98 2.51
CA LEU A 272 6.35 22.15 1.64
C LEU A 272 6.47 23.46 2.43
N ASP A 273 6.95 24.51 1.76
CA ASP A 273 6.99 25.87 2.33
C ASP A 273 5.60 26.35 2.75
N GLN A 274 5.50 26.84 3.98
CA GLN A 274 4.26 27.29 4.59
C GLN A 274 4.01 28.78 4.35
N SER A 275 5.04 29.55 3.96
CA SER A 275 4.95 31.00 3.79
C SER A 275 3.80 31.49 2.90
N PRO A 276 3.39 30.80 1.81
CA PRO A 276 2.30 31.27 0.95
C PRO A 276 0.91 31.25 1.61
N TYR A 277 0.75 30.58 2.77
CA TYR A 277 -0.47 30.61 3.58
C TYR A 277 -0.64 31.95 4.34
N ASP A 278 0.46 32.58 4.73
CA ASP A 278 0.45 33.82 5.53
C ASP A 278 0.39 35.09 4.67
N GLU A 279 0.51 34.95 3.35
CA GLU A 279 0.41 36.06 2.42
C GLU A 279 -0.96 36.75 2.42
N THR A 280 -0.99 37.98 1.90
CA THR A 280 -2.22 38.78 1.77
C THR A 280 -2.33 39.33 0.33
N PRO A 281 -3.25 38.81 -0.50
CA PRO A 281 -4.13 37.67 -0.24
C PRO A 281 -3.36 36.34 -0.15
N PRO A 282 -3.86 35.35 0.60
CA PRO A 282 -3.19 34.06 0.74
C PRO A 282 -3.13 33.34 -0.60
N ARG A 283 -1.96 32.76 -0.91
CA ARG A 283 -1.79 31.90 -2.08
C ARG A 283 -2.14 30.44 -1.79
N ILE A 284 -2.28 30.06 -0.52
CA ILE A 284 -2.75 28.75 -0.10
C ILE A 284 -4.01 28.89 0.75
N LEU A 285 -5.01 28.07 0.44
CA LEU A 285 -6.22 27.91 1.24
C LEU A 285 -6.35 26.45 1.67
N LEU A 286 -6.91 26.24 2.85
CA LEU A 286 -7.07 24.91 3.44
C LEU A 286 -8.55 24.60 3.61
N VAL A 287 -8.98 23.42 3.20
CA VAL A 287 -10.30 22.89 3.54
C VAL A 287 -10.12 21.74 4.53
N ARG A 288 -10.83 21.80 5.65
CA ARG A 288 -10.80 20.76 6.66
C ARG A 288 -11.67 19.58 6.21
N GLU A 289 -11.12 18.38 6.28
CA GLU A 289 -11.84 17.13 6.06
C GLU A 289 -11.62 16.20 7.25
N ASP A 290 -12.69 15.82 7.95
CA ASP A 290 -12.59 14.87 9.05
C ASP A 290 -12.98 13.47 8.55
N VAL A 291 -12.05 12.50 8.67
CA VAL A 291 -12.25 11.10 8.29
C VAL A 291 -12.09 10.24 9.53
N GLY A 292 -13.19 9.66 10.00
CA GLY A 292 -13.21 8.97 11.30
C GLY A 292 -12.86 9.92 12.44
N ASN A 293 -11.77 9.62 13.16
CA ASN A 293 -11.32 10.39 14.32
C ASN A 293 -10.20 11.39 13.98
N GLU A 294 -9.89 11.52 12.69
CA GLU A 294 -8.72 12.24 12.21
C GLU A 294 -9.10 13.42 11.35
N THR A 295 -8.29 14.46 11.44
CA THR A 295 -8.45 15.68 10.67
C THR A 295 -7.39 15.70 9.58
N TYR A 296 -7.83 15.85 8.34
CA TYR A 296 -6.98 16.07 7.19
C TYR A 296 -7.22 17.47 6.62
N TRP A 297 -6.23 17.94 5.87
CA TRP A 297 -6.31 19.19 5.14
C TRP A 297 -6.30 18.91 3.65
N ARG A 298 -7.20 19.58 2.94
CA ARG A 298 -7.16 19.68 1.49
C ARG A 298 -6.57 21.02 1.13
N VAL A 299 -5.51 21.02 0.33
CA VAL A 299 -4.67 22.18 0.07
C VAL A 299 -5.01 22.72 -1.32
N TYR A 300 -5.40 24.00 -1.37
CA TYR A 300 -5.78 24.68 -2.59
C TYR A 300 -4.78 25.80 -2.89
N LEU A 301 -4.17 25.74 -4.07
CA LEU A 301 -3.26 26.76 -4.58
C LEU A 301 -4.05 27.81 -5.34
N ARG A 302 -3.84 29.09 -5.02
CA ARG A 302 -4.38 30.19 -5.80
C ARG A 302 -3.70 30.22 -7.16
N ALA A 303 -4.48 30.14 -8.23
CA ALA A 303 -3.94 30.19 -9.59
C ALA A 303 -3.28 31.55 -9.88
N ALA A 304 -2.17 31.54 -10.63
CA ALA A 304 -1.45 32.74 -11.03
C ALA A 304 -2.34 33.68 -11.87
N ARG A 305 -3.22 33.10 -12.69
CA ARG A 305 -4.26 33.81 -13.43
C ARG A 305 -5.62 33.58 -12.79
N GLN A 306 -6.32 34.66 -12.48
CA GLN A 306 -7.64 34.67 -11.84
C GLN A 306 -8.76 35.01 -12.83
N ASP A 307 -8.54 34.75 -14.12
CA ASP A 307 -9.44 35.02 -15.23
C ASP A 307 -10.25 33.78 -15.68
N GLY A 308 -10.06 32.64 -15.00
CA GLY A 308 -10.69 31.36 -15.31
C GLY A 308 -9.96 30.51 -16.34
N SER A 309 -8.78 30.92 -16.80
CA SER A 309 -7.92 30.09 -17.65
C SER A 309 -7.14 29.01 -16.88
N MET A 310 -7.13 29.08 -15.54
CA MET A 310 -6.40 28.21 -14.62
C MET A 310 -7.21 28.01 -13.35
N GLY A 311 -7.24 26.78 -12.83
CA GLY A 311 -8.02 26.41 -11.64
C GLY A 311 -9.54 26.53 -11.81
N GLU A 312 -10.26 26.28 -10.73
CA GLU A 312 -11.71 26.45 -10.64
C GLU A 312 -12.12 27.25 -9.39
N PRO A 313 -13.31 27.88 -9.39
CA PRO A 313 -13.83 28.51 -8.19
C PRO A 313 -14.05 27.50 -7.06
N LEU A 314 -13.67 27.89 -5.84
CA LEU A 314 -13.96 27.09 -4.66
C LEU A 314 -15.47 26.98 -4.45
N ARG A 315 -15.90 25.79 -4.00
CA ARG A 315 -17.31 25.48 -3.71
C ARG A 315 -17.60 25.35 -2.22
N VAL A 316 -16.55 25.29 -1.41
CA VAL A 316 -16.59 25.09 0.03
C VAL A 316 -15.80 26.18 0.73
N ALA A 317 -16.27 26.59 1.91
CA ALA A 317 -15.58 27.60 2.70
C ALA A 317 -14.27 27.02 3.26
N PRO A 318 -13.12 27.69 3.06
CA PRO A 318 -11.87 27.29 3.68
C PRO A 318 -11.94 27.38 5.20
N TRP A 319 -11.06 26.66 5.86
CA TRP A 319 -10.77 26.76 7.27
C TRP A 319 -9.67 27.79 7.50
N ASP A 320 -9.97 28.82 8.28
CA ASP A 320 -9.02 29.82 8.72
C ASP A 320 -8.37 29.39 10.04
N LEU A 321 -7.12 28.94 9.93
CA LEU A 321 -6.30 28.59 11.07
C LEU A 321 -5.85 29.82 11.90
N LYS A 322 -5.81 31.02 11.33
CA LYS A 322 -5.33 32.24 11.99
C LYS A 322 -6.36 32.79 12.98
N ALA A 323 -7.64 32.54 12.71
CA ALA A 323 -8.74 32.88 13.61
C ALA A 323 -8.60 32.36 15.04
N ARG A 324 -7.76 31.34 15.27
CA ARG A 324 -7.45 30.86 16.63
C ARG A 324 -6.85 31.94 17.55
N GLU A 325 -6.25 32.98 16.97
CA GLU A 325 -5.67 34.11 17.69
C GLU A 325 -6.68 35.25 17.90
N GLU A 326 -7.86 35.18 17.26
CA GLU A 326 -8.86 36.25 17.25
C GLU A 326 -9.90 36.11 18.37
N ASP A 327 -10.41 34.89 18.62
CA ASP A 327 -11.43 34.65 19.64
C ASP A 327 -11.36 33.25 20.29
N ALA A 328 -11.89 33.14 21.51
CA ALA A 328 -11.79 31.94 22.34
C ALA A 328 -12.49 30.71 21.74
N ARG A 329 -13.56 30.89 20.96
CA ARG A 329 -14.27 29.77 20.32
C ARG A 329 -13.44 29.22 19.16
N ALA A 330 -12.85 30.09 18.36
CA ALA A 330 -11.93 29.68 17.30
C ALA A 330 -10.67 29.01 17.89
N ALA A 331 -10.13 29.53 19.00
CA ALA A 331 -9.00 28.92 19.71
C ALA A 331 -9.30 27.47 20.14
N ALA A 332 -10.48 27.22 20.71
CA ALA A 332 -10.88 25.88 21.13
C ALA A 332 -11.05 24.88 19.95
N GLN A 333 -11.36 25.39 18.76
CA GLN A 333 -11.60 24.58 17.55
C GLN A 333 -10.36 24.46 16.65
N GLY A 334 -9.28 25.19 16.94
CA GLY A 334 -8.10 25.25 16.08
C GLY A 334 -8.29 26.11 14.82
N GLY A 335 -9.14 27.13 14.91
CA GLY A 335 -9.54 27.99 13.80
C GLY A 335 -11.05 28.01 13.61
N ARG A 336 -11.51 28.57 12.49
CA ARG A 336 -12.94 28.62 12.13
C ARG A 336 -13.13 28.51 10.62
N LEU A 337 -14.32 28.11 10.18
CA LEU A 337 -14.69 28.28 8.77
C LEU A 337 -14.73 29.77 8.43
N MET A 338 -14.20 30.13 7.26
CA MET A 338 -14.35 31.47 6.70
C MET A 338 -15.84 31.79 6.50
N GLU A 339 -16.23 33.03 6.77
CA GLU A 339 -17.64 33.46 6.65
C GLU A 339 -18.16 33.41 5.20
N ARG A 340 -17.25 33.51 4.23
CA ARG A 340 -17.57 33.45 2.80
C ARG A 340 -16.51 32.64 2.08
N VAL A 341 -16.93 31.94 1.03
CA VAL A 341 -16.01 31.32 0.08
C VAL A 341 -15.26 32.44 -0.65
N PRO A 342 -13.92 32.48 -0.61
CA PRO A 342 -13.13 33.48 -1.32
C PRO A 342 -13.41 33.43 -2.83
N ALA A 343 -13.57 34.60 -3.44
CA ALA A 343 -13.66 34.71 -4.88
C ALA A 343 -12.29 34.48 -5.52
N GLY A 344 -12.25 33.75 -6.63
CA GLY A 344 -11.03 33.45 -7.34
C GLY A 344 -11.04 32.06 -7.95
N TYR A 345 -9.91 31.68 -8.53
CA TYR A 345 -9.68 30.36 -9.11
C TYR A 345 -8.53 29.67 -8.41
N TYR A 346 -8.74 28.39 -8.09
CA TYR A 346 -7.87 27.61 -7.23
C TYR A 346 -7.65 26.22 -7.82
N VAL A 347 -6.48 25.64 -7.54
CA VAL A 347 -6.08 24.30 -7.96
C VAL A 347 -6.00 23.43 -6.71
N ASP A 348 -6.64 22.27 -6.76
CA ASP A 348 -6.63 21.30 -5.67
C ASP A 348 -5.33 20.49 -5.70
N LEU A 349 -4.31 20.93 -4.95
CA LEU A 349 -3.02 20.24 -4.88
C LEU A 349 -3.17 18.83 -4.30
N THR A 350 -4.11 18.63 -3.37
CA THR A 350 -4.30 17.32 -2.75
C THR A 350 -4.84 16.31 -3.74
N ALA A 351 -5.77 16.70 -4.61
CA ALA A 351 -6.25 15.84 -5.69
C ALA A 351 -5.13 15.55 -6.70
N LEU A 352 -4.40 16.59 -7.13
CA LEU A 352 -3.26 16.40 -8.03
C LEU A 352 -2.22 15.45 -7.41
N ALA A 353 -1.85 15.62 -6.14
CA ALA A 353 -0.90 14.75 -5.47
C ALA A 353 -1.35 13.27 -5.50
N ALA A 354 -2.64 13.03 -5.23
CA ALA A 354 -3.21 11.69 -5.24
C ALA A 354 -3.13 11.01 -6.61
N ASP A 355 -3.31 11.76 -7.71
CA ASP A 355 -3.20 11.24 -9.09
C ASP A 355 -1.80 10.68 -9.41
N TYR A 356 -0.77 11.14 -8.69
CA TYR A 356 0.63 10.68 -8.80
C TYR A 356 1.04 9.76 -7.64
N GLY A 357 0.09 9.31 -6.82
CA GLY A 357 0.33 8.41 -5.69
C GLY A 357 0.94 9.07 -4.45
N TRP A 358 0.91 10.41 -4.37
CA TRP A 358 1.33 11.15 -3.19
C TRP A 358 0.13 11.40 -2.26
N GLU A 359 0.30 11.00 -1.02
CA GLU A 359 -0.72 10.99 0.02
C GLU A 359 -0.47 12.14 1.00
N ARG A 360 -1.55 12.80 1.43
CA ARG A 360 -1.50 13.73 2.56
C ARG A 360 -1.42 12.97 3.89
N ALA A 361 -0.69 13.51 4.86
CA ALA A 361 -0.77 13.04 6.24
C ALA A 361 -1.88 13.76 7.03
N PRO A 362 -2.48 13.11 8.02
CA PRO A 362 -3.42 13.77 8.92
C PRO A 362 -2.70 14.68 9.90
N ALA A 363 -3.47 15.62 10.45
CA ALA A 363 -3.08 16.44 11.57
C ALA A 363 -2.91 15.59 12.84
N LEU A 364 -1.88 15.91 13.62
CA LEU A 364 -1.58 15.26 14.90
C LEU A 364 -2.47 15.79 16.02
N TYR A 365 -2.57 15.05 17.12
CA TYR A 365 -3.57 15.29 18.17
C TYR A 365 -3.58 16.72 18.79
N ARG A 366 -2.46 17.47 18.73
CA ARG A 366 -2.38 18.84 19.26
C ARG A 366 -2.65 19.92 18.21
N TRP A 367 -3.00 19.58 16.98
CA TRP A 367 -3.10 20.53 15.86
C TRP A 367 -3.93 21.78 16.16
N ARG A 368 -4.94 21.65 17.03
CA ARG A 368 -5.82 22.75 17.43
C ARG A 368 -5.07 23.89 18.13
N TYR A 369 -4.01 23.58 18.86
CA TYR A 369 -3.27 24.55 19.68
C TYR A 369 -1.75 24.52 19.47
N PHE A 370 -1.22 23.59 18.68
CA PHE A 370 0.20 23.50 18.36
C PHE A 370 0.41 23.47 16.85
N TRP A 371 1.06 24.50 16.31
CA TRP A 371 1.18 24.72 14.87
C TRP A 371 1.84 23.56 14.11
N PRO A 372 2.97 22.99 14.56
CA PRO A 372 3.61 21.87 13.86
C PRO A 372 2.74 20.61 13.72
N ASP A 373 1.75 20.44 14.60
CA ASP A 373 0.85 19.28 14.56
C ASP A 373 -0.25 19.43 13.50
N ILE A 374 -0.37 20.56 12.79
CA ILE A 374 -1.38 20.77 11.74
C ILE A 374 -1.09 19.95 10.49
N ASN A 375 0.17 19.89 10.09
CA ASN A 375 0.68 18.94 9.11
C ASN A 375 0.09 19.04 7.67
N TRP A 376 -0.49 20.19 7.28
CA TRP A 376 -1.08 20.35 5.96
C TRP A 376 -0.05 20.36 4.81
N TRP A 377 1.20 20.71 5.12
CA TRP A 377 2.31 20.83 4.18
C TRP A 377 3.02 19.50 3.90
N HIS A 378 2.60 18.41 4.54
CA HIS A 378 3.27 17.12 4.46
C HIS A 378 2.61 16.22 3.41
N LEU A 379 3.41 15.77 2.43
CA LEU A 379 3.05 14.73 1.49
C LEU A 379 4.00 13.54 1.65
N GLN A 380 3.49 12.33 1.54
CA GLN A 380 4.26 11.10 1.60
C GLN A 380 3.78 10.10 0.54
N LYS A 381 4.63 9.15 0.14
CA LYS A 381 4.27 8.17 -0.88
C LYS A 381 4.62 6.77 -0.41
N ALA A 382 3.62 6.06 0.15
CA ALA A 382 3.84 4.76 0.77
C ALA A 382 3.94 3.61 -0.22
N GLU A 383 3.14 3.64 -1.30
CA GLU A 383 3.06 2.60 -2.32
C GLU A 383 2.86 1.18 -1.76
N GLY A 384 2.06 1.05 -0.70
CA GLY A 384 1.78 -0.23 -0.05
C GLY A 384 2.92 -0.78 0.79
N LEU A 385 4.02 -0.03 0.96
CA LEU A 385 5.08 -0.38 1.90
C LEU A 385 4.64 -0.09 3.34
N ASP A 386 5.07 -0.96 4.24
CA ASP A 386 5.18 -0.59 5.65
C ASP A 386 6.43 0.28 5.89
N TRP A 387 6.51 0.89 7.07
CA TRP A 387 7.62 1.80 7.38
C TRP A 387 8.98 1.08 7.39
N TRP A 388 9.04 -0.19 7.81
CA TRP A 388 10.28 -0.94 7.86
C TRP A 388 10.79 -1.27 6.46
N GLN A 389 9.90 -1.71 5.57
CA GLN A 389 10.21 -1.94 4.18
C GLN A 389 10.73 -0.66 3.51
N CYS A 390 10.15 0.50 3.82
CA CYS A 390 10.64 1.79 3.36
C CYS A 390 12.09 2.05 3.82
N MET A 391 12.38 1.84 5.10
CA MET A 391 13.73 2.01 5.65
C MET A 391 14.76 1.11 4.95
N LEU A 392 14.37 -0.13 4.62
CA LEU A 392 15.22 -1.09 3.91
C LEU A 392 15.46 -0.73 2.43
N GLU A 393 14.74 0.24 1.87
CA GLU A 393 15.09 0.79 0.57
C GLU A 393 16.30 1.72 0.66
N VAL A 394 16.61 2.32 1.81
CA VAL A 394 17.72 3.29 1.92
C VAL A 394 18.86 2.77 2.79
N TYR A 395 18.56 1.91 3.76
CA TYR A 395 19.50 1.48 4.77
C TYR A 395 19.59 -0.04 4.87
N GLU A 396 20.80 -0.52 5.11
CA GLU A 396 21.04 -1.93 5.37
C GLU A 396 20.29 -2.41 6.63
N PRO A 397 19.73 -3.64 6.62
CA PRO A 397 18.99 -4.21 7.74
C PRO A 397 19.68 -4.06 9.10
N GLU A 398 21.00 -4.30 9.17
CA GLU A 398 21.76 -4.25 10.41
C GLU A 398 21.83 -2.84 10.98
N LYS A 399 21.89 -1.82 10.12
CA LYS A 399 21.90 -0.41 10.54
C LYS A 399 20.54 0.01 11.08
N VAL A 400 19.47 -0.38 10.39
CA VAL A 400 18.10 -0.14 10.85
C VAL A 400 17.88 -0.80 12.22
N GLN A 401 18.36 -2.04 12.39
CA GLN A 401 18.24 -2.77 13.65
C GLN A 401 19.04 -2.16 14.79
N ALA A 402 20.23 -1.63 14.50
CA ALA A 402 21.06 -0.96 15.50
C ALA A 402 20.38 0.29 16.09
N VAL A 403 19.59 1.02 15.28
CA VAL A 403 18.91 2.25 15.70
C VAL A 403 17.53 1.97 16.29
N PHE A 404 16.72 1.15 15.63
CA PHE A 404 15.30 0.98 15.95
C PHE A 404 14.94 -0.36 16.59
N GLY A 405 15.90 -1.28 16.73
CA GLY A 405 15.68 -2.63 17.25
C GLY A 405 15.27 -3.64 16.18
N PRO A 406 14.90 -4.87 16.55
CA PRO A 406 14.70 -5.98 15.62
C PRO A 406 13.62 -5.67 14.56
N LEU A 407 13.88 -6.10 13.32
CA LEU A 407 12.92 -5.96 12.21
C LEU A 407 11.69 -6.87 12.45
N PRO A 408 10.46 -6.36 12.26
CA PRO A 408 9.25 -7.17 12.41
C PRO A 408 9.13 -8.31 11.38
N GLY A 409 8.29 -9.30 11.71
CA GLY A 409 7.72 -10.23 10.72
C GLY A 409 8.72 -11.10 9.93
N GLY A 410 9.97 -11.25 10.39
CA GLY A 410 10.99 -11.99 9.65
C GLY A 410 11.55 -11.25 8.44
N LEU A 411 11.38 -9.92 8.35
CA LEU A 411 11.93 -9.08 7.28
C LEU A 411 13.46 -9.22 7.14
N ALA A 412 14.17 -9.58 8.21
CA ALA A 412 15.59 -9.94 8.14
C ALA A 412 15.87 -11.12 7.18
N ALA A 413 14.98 -12.13 7.13
CA ALA A 413 15.09 -13.27 6.22
C ALA A 413 14.64 -12.95 4.78
N LEU A 414 13.79 -11.92 4.60
CA LEU A 414 13.42 -11.41 3.28
C LEU A 414 14.53 -10.55 2.66
N ALA A 415 15.30 -9.82 3.48
CA ALA A 415 16.51 -9.13 3.04
C ALA A 415 17.63 -10.11 2.60
N GLU A 416 17.67 -11.31 3.18
CA GLU A 416 18.60 -12.38 2.77
C GLU A 416 18.19 -13.10 1.48
N GLN A 417 16.91 -13.02 1.07
CA GLN A 417 16.48 -13.43 -0.26
C GLN A 417 16.94 -12.39 -1.29
N LYS A 418 18.24 -12.38 -1.60
CA LYS A 418 18.74 -11.71 -2.81
C LYS A 418 17.88 -12.22 -3.98
N PRO A 419 17.09 -11.38 -4.67
CA PRO A 419 16.72 -11.72 -6.03
C PRO A 419 18.05 -12.03 -6.73
N GLY A 420 18.17 -13.24 -7.29
CA GLY A 420 19.35 -13.59 -8.08
C GLY A 420 19.63 -12.44 -9.04
N PRO A 421 20.90 -12.03 -9.22
CA PRO A 421 21.22 -10.77 -9.90
C PRO A 421 20.40 -10.66 -11.17
N LEU A 422 19.47 -9.70 -11.21
CA LEU A 422 18.96 -9.22 -12.48
C LEU A 422 20.21 -8.76 -13.21
N ALA A 423 20.49 -9.37 -14.37
CA ALA A 423 21.62 -8.99 -15.19
C ALA A 423 21.61 -7.47 -15.31
N GLN A 424 22.66 -6.79 -14.81
CA GLN A 424 22.81 -5.35 -14.98
C GLN A 424 22.57 -5.07 -16.46
N GLY A 425 21.52 -4.30 -16.76
CA GLY A 425 21.20 -3.95 -18.13
C GLY A 425 22.43 -3.33 -18.75
N GLY A 426 22.94 -3.94 -19.82
CA GLY A 426 24.02 -3.36 -20.60
C GLY A 426 23.62 -1.98 -21.15
N PRO A 427 24.58 -1.23 -21.74
CA PRO A 427 24.25 0.01 -22.45
C PRO A 427 23.13 -0.23 -23.46
N PHE A 428 22.30 0.79 -23.71
CA PHE A 428 21.21 0.72 -24.69
C PHE A 428 21.74 0.17 -26.03
N GLU A 429 21.14 -0.95 -26.49
CA GLU A 429 21.62 -1.68 -27.65
C GLU A 429 20.74 -1.38 -28.88
N ILE A 430 21.38 -1.19 -30.04
CA ILE A 430 20.70 -0.79 -31.28
C ILE A 430 20.60 -2.01 -32.21
N GLY A 431 19.52 -2.11 -32.98
CA GLY A 431 19.37 -3.14 -34.00
C GLY A 431 18.51 -2.71 -35.17
N GLY A 432 18.37 -3.61 -36.15
CA GLY A 432 17.54 -3.38 -37.33
C GLY A 432 16.79 -4.63 -37.77
N HIS A 433 15.62 -4.44 -38.40
CA HIS A 433 14.90 -5.52 -39.06
C HIS A 433 15.65 -5.95 -40.33
N VAL A 434 15.86 -7.25 -40.51
CA VAL A 434 16.58 -7.82 -41.65
C VAL A 434 15.75 -8.88 -42.36
N TRP A 435 15.76 -8.84 -43.70
CA TRP A 435 15.12 -9.86 -44.54
C TRP A 435 16.11 -10.88 -45.09
N ASN A 436 17.38 -10.50 -45.25
CA ASN A 436 18.44 -11.39 -45.72
C ASN A 436 19.35 -11.82 -44.55
N LEU A 437 19.32 -13.10 -44.23
CA LEU A 437 20.06 -13.72 -43.12
C LEU A 437 21.54 -13.99 -43.44
N ASP A 438 21.96 -13.82 -44.70
CA ASP A 438 23.38 -13.70 -45.05
C ASP A 438 23.98 -12.37 -44.56
N LEU A 439 23.14 -11.46 -44.03
CA LEU A 439 23.50 -10.16 -43.48
C LEU A 439 24.51 -9.43 -44.38
N PRO A 440 24.17 -9.15 -45.65
CA PRO A 440 25.08 -8.51 -46.61
C PRO A 440 25.49 -7.10 -46.16
N TYR A 441 24.75 -6.51 -45.21
CA TYR A 441 25.00 -5.19 -44.64
C TYR A 441 25.58 -5.24 -43.22
N ALA A 442 26.05 -6.40 -42.75
CA ALA A 442 26.60 -6.57 -41.40
C ALA A 442 27.64 -5.50 -41.03
N ASP A 443 28.55 -5.18 -41.96
CA ASP A 443 29.61 -4.19 -41.69
C ASP A 443 29.05 -2.77 -41.54
N ARG A 444 28.00 -2.42 -42.29
CA ARG A 444 27.30 -1.13 -42.14
C ARG A 444 26.52 -1.06 -40.84
N MET A 445 25.87 -2.16 -40.45
CA MET A 445 25.15 -2.27 -39.17
C MET A 445 26.11 -2.09 -37.99
N ARG A 446 27.29 -2.74 -38.03
CA ARG A 446 28.32 -2.56 -37.00
C ARG A 446 28.89 -1.13 -36.98
N TYR A 447 29.13 -0.54 -38.15
CA TYR A 447 29.56 0.86 -38.24
C TYR A 447 28.55 1.81 -37.58
N ALA A 448 27.25 1.51 -37.69
CA ALA A 448 26.19 2.25 -37.03
C ALA A 448 25.98 1.90 -35.54
N GLY A 449 26.85 1.08 -34.94
CA GLY A 449 26.76 0.67 -33.53
C GLY A 449 25.66 -0.37 -33.24
N MET A 450 25.11 -1.01 -34.27
CA MET A 450 24.08 -2.03 -34.08
C MET A 450 24.68 -3.36 -33.59
N THR A 451 24.07 -3.93 -32.56
CA THR A 451 24.43 -5.23 -31.96
C THR A 451 23.31 -6.26 -32.07
N TRP A 452 22.11 -5.84 -32.50
CA TRP A 452 20.93 -6.70 -32.69
C TRP A 452 20.46 -6.76 -34.15
N VAL A 453 19.84 -7.89 -34.49
CA VAL A 453 19.02 -8.05 -35.69
C VAL A 453 17.62 -8.52 -35.29
N LYS A 454 16.58 -8.01 -35.96
CA LYS A 454 15.20 -8.53 -35.88
C LYS A 454 14.87 -9.29 -37.15
N SER A 455 14.34 -10.51 -37.05
CA SER A 455 13.81 -11.25 -38.19
C SER A 455 12.46 -11.84 -37.85
N GLN A 456 11.53 -11.77 -38.80
CA GLN A 456 10.19 -12.31 -38.64
C GLN A 456 10.11 -13.73 -39.18
N VAL A 457 9.55 -14.64 -38.40
CA VAL A 457 9.37 -16.06 -38.74
C VAL A 457 7.91 -16.45 -38.55
N ARG A 458 7.42 -17.34 -39.41
CA ARG A 458 6.02 -17.78 -39.37
C ARG A 458 5.92 -19.12 -38.66
N TYR A 459 5.01 -19.27 -37.71
CA TYR A 459 4.70 -20.58 -37.12
C TYR A 459 4.23 -21.57 -38.21
N PRO A 460 4.67 -22.85 -38.22
CA PRO A 460 5.67 -23.49 -37.36
C PRO A 460 7.03 -23.70 -38.06
N GLN A 461 7.57 -22.66 -38.72
CA GLN A 461 8.86 -22.71 -39.44
C GLN A 461 10.02 -23.16 -38.53
N GLU A 462 10.97 -23.89 -39.09
CA GLU A 462 12.24 -24.20 -38.42
C GLU A 462 13.17 -22.96 -38.42
N THR A 463 13.65 -22.57 -37.25
CA THR A 463 14.33 -21.28 -37.05
C THR A 463 15.77 -21.39 -36.55
N ALA A 464 16.26 -22.60 -36.24
CA ALA A 464 17.64 -22.80 -35.81
C ALA A 464 18.68 -22.26 -36.83
N PRO A 465 18.50 -22.40 -38.16
CA PRO A 465 19.40 -21.79 -39.14
C PRO A 465 19.40 -20.25 -39.07
N VAL A 466 18.24 -19.64 -38.80
CA VAL A 466 18.05 -18.18 -38.70
C VAL A 466 18.83 -17.61 -37.53
N ILE A 467 18.66 -18.23 -36.36
CA ILE A 467 19.30 -17.84 -35.11
C ILE A 467 20.82 -18.02 -35.23
N GLY A 468 21.26 -19.19 -35.70
CA GLY A 468 22.68 -19.46 -35.88
C GLY A 468 23.38 -18.56 -36.90
N ALA A 469 22.69 -18.08 -37.93
CA ALA A 469 23.26 -17.15 -38.90
C ALA A 469 23.57 -15.78 -38.28
N ALA A 470 22.66 -15.24 -37.46
CA ALA A 470 22.87 -13.99 -36.73
C ALA A 470 24.06 -14.08 -35.77
N HIS A 471 24.12 -15.16 -34.97
CA HIS A 471 25.22 -15.37 -34.02
C HIS A 471 26.57 -15.58 -34.70
N ARG A 472 26.64 -16.31 -35.82
CA ARG A 472 27.88 -16.45 -36.61
C ARG A 472 28.42 -15.13 -37.12
N ARG A 473 27.56 -14.12 -37.28
CA ARG A 473 27.93 -12.74 -37.64
C ARG A 473 28.05 -11.83 -36.41
N GLY A 474 27.98 -12.35 -35.20
CA GLY A 474 28.20 -11.61 -33.97
C GLY A 474 27.05 -10.68 -33.57
N PHE A 475 25.84 -10.91 -34.05
CA PHE A 475 24.64 -10.16 -33.63
C PHE A 475 23.78 -11.00 -32.68
N LYS A 476 23.16 -10.35 -31.70
CA LYS A 476 22.00 -10.89 -30.98
C LYS A 476 20.78 -10.89 -31.89
N ILE A 477 19.83 -11.80 -31.66
CA ILE A 477 18.62 -11.92 -32.49
C ILE A 477 17.32 -11.78 -31.70
N LEU A 478 16.47 -10.87 -32.17
CA LEU A 478 15.05 -10.83 -31.86
C LEU A 478 14.27 -11.56 -32.95
N VAL A 479 13.58 -12.63 -32.55
CA VAL A 479 12.71 -13.41 -33.45
C VAL A 479 11.27 -12.93 -33.29
N GLY A 480 10.77 -12.20 -34.28
CA GLY A 480 9.37 -11.81 -34.37
C GLY A 480 8.54 -12.99 -34.87
N THR A 481 7.59 -13.48 -34.07
CA THR A 481 6.81 -14.66 -34.45
C THR A 481 5.43 -14.26 -34.99
N VAL A 482 5.00 -14.83 -36.10
CA VAL A 482 3.63 -14.62 -36.63
C VAL A 482 2.92 -15.93 -36.90
N GLY A 483 1.61 -15.99 -36.65
CA GLY A 483 0.76 -17.13 -36.96
C GLY A 483 -0.28 -16.81 -38.05
N PRO A 484 -0.82 -17.81 -38.75
CA PRO A 484 -1.98 -17.59 -39.62
C PRO A 484 -3.25 -17.39 -38.76
N ALA A 485 -4.17 -16.55 -39.22
CA ALA A 485 -5.40 -16.22 -38.50
C ALA A 485 -6.18 -17.48 -38.05
N GLY A 486 -6.43 -18.42 -38.96
CA GLY A 486 -7.17 -19.66 -38.64
C GLY A 486 -6.50 -20.65 -37.69
N MET A 487 -5.27 -20.40 -37.21
CA MET A 487 -4.64 -21.22 -36.17
C MET A 487 -5.30 -21.01 -34.80
N VAL A 488 -5.81 -19.81 -34.53
CA VAL A 488 -6.32 -19.40 -33.20
C VAL A 488 -7.61 -20.12 -32.81
N THR A 489 -8.29 -20.74 -33.78
CA THR A 489 -9.50 -21.55 -33.58
C THR A 489 -9.19 -23.03 -33.40
N GLN A 490 -7.93 -23.45 -33.52
CA GLN A 490 -7.53 -24.85 -33.34
C GLN A 490 -7.43 -25.19 -31.86
N GLN A 491 -7.87 -26.39 -31.49
CA GLN A 491 -7.76 -26.86 -30.11
C GLN A 491 -6.30 -26.96 -29.68
N GLY A 492 -5.97 -26.34 -28.55
CA GLY A 492 -4.63 -26.34 -27.96
C GLY A 492 -3.59 -25.54 -28.74
N PHE A 493 -4.03 -24.52 -29.50
CA PHE A 493 -3.12 -23.67 -30.25
C PHE A 493 -2.11 -22.98 -29.31
N GLU A 494 -2.53 -22.57 -28.11
CA GLU A 494 -1.66 -21.92 -27.12
C GLU A 494 -0.49 -22.83 -26.73
N GLU A 495 -0.76 -24.09 -26.37
CA GLU A 495 0.30 -25.04 -25.99
C GLU A 495 1.17 -25.45 -27.19
N ASN A 496 0.56 -25.59 -28.38
CA ASN A 496 1.29 -25.93 -29.60
C ASN A 496 2.26 -24.83 -30.01
N PHE A 497 1.83 -23.57 -29.93
CA PHE A 497 2.66 -22.41 -30.19
C PHE A 497 3.76 -22.28 -29.12
N ALA A 498 3.40 -22.41 -27.84
CA ALA A 498 4.35 -22.33 -26.73
C ALA A 498 5.47 -23.38 -26.87
N ARG A 499 5.14 -24.62 -27.23
CA ARG A 499 6.15 -25.67 -27.52
C ARG A 499 7.05 -25.33 -28.69
N TRP A 500 6.52 -24.71 -29.74
CA TRP A 500 7.35 -24.25 -30.86
C TRP A 500 8.25 -23.09 -30.46
N ALA A 501 7.74 -22.09 -29.75
CA ALA A 501 8.54 -20.97 -29.23
C ALA A 501 9.64 -21.43 -28.27
N ALA A 502 9.40 -22.47 -27.47
CA ALA A 502 10.43 -23.10 -26.66
C ALA A 502 11.58 -23.68 -27.50
N ARG A 503 11.32 -24.15 -28.74
CA ARG A 503 12.39 -24.56 -29.66
C ARG A 503 13.21 -23.39 -30.18
N LEU A 504 12.62 -22.22 -30.38
CA LEU A 504 13.35 -20.99 -30.73
C LEU A 504 14.32 -20.61 -29.59
N ALA A 505 13.83 -20.68 -28.35
CA ALA A 505 14.64 -20.41 -27.15
C ALA A 505 15.78 -21.42 -26.98
N ALA A 506 15.48 -22.71 -27.17
CA ALA A 506 16.48 -23.79 -27.14
C ALA A 506 17.50 -23.69 -28.28
N ALA A 507 17.12 -23.15 -29.43
CA ALA A 507 18.03 -22.85 -30.54
C ALA A 507 18.90 -21.61 -30.29
N GLY A 508 18.69 -20.89 -29.18
CA GLY A 508 19.54 -19.78 -28.73
C GLY A 508 18.98 -18.39 -29.00
N ALA A 509 17.71 -18.22 -29.35
CA ALA A 509 17.14 -16.88 -29.56
C ALA A 509 17.38 -15.98 -28.33
N ASP A 510 17.94 -14.78 -28.54
CA ASP A 510 18.20 -13.81 -27.47
C ASP A 510 16.89 -13.15 -27.02
N ALA A 511 15.97 -12.92 -27.96
CA ALA A 511 14.63 -12.43 -27.67
C ALA A 511 13.58 -13.04 -28.60
N ILE A 512 12.36 -13.24 -28.09
CA ILE A 512 11.20 -13.72 -28.85
C ILE A 512 10.06 -12.73 -28.65
N GLU A 513 9.57 -12.15 -29.75
CA GLU A 513 8.34 -11.37 -29.76
C GLU A 513 7.17 -12.29 -30.09
N VAL A 514 6.26 -12.44 -29.12
CA VAL A 514 5.15 -13.39 -29.16
C VAL A 514 4.02 -12.81 -29.98
N TRP A 515 3.76 -13.42 -31.15
CA TRP A 515 2.66 -13.05 -32.05
C TRP A 515 2.70 -11.57 -32.47
N ASN A 516 3.72 -11.19 -33.23
CA ASN A 516 3.94 -9.85 -33.79
C ASN A 516 2.69 -9.33 -34.55
N GLU A 517 2.24 -8.13 -34.17
CA GLU A 517 1.12 -7.41 -34.79
C GLU A 517 -0.18 -8.23 -34.91
N PRO A 518 -0.76 -8.70 -33.78
CA PRO A 518 -1.93 -9.58 -33.78
C PRO A 518 -3.19 -8.94 -34.39
N ASN A 519 -3.25 -7.60 -34.47
CA ASN A 519 -4.43 -6.81 -34.77
C ASN A 519 -4.13 -5.65 -35.75
N ILE A 520 -3.32 -5.90 -36.78
CA ILE A 520 -2.80 -4.87 -37.70
C ILE A 520 -3.90 -3.97 -38.31
N ASP A 521 -5.14 -4.46 -38.46
CA ASP A 521 -6.29 -3.74 -39.04
C ASP A 521 -7.27 -3.16 -37.99
N ARG A 522 -6.75 -2.68 -36.85
CA ARG A 522 -7.39 -1.83 -35.82
C ARG A 522 -8.51 -2.42 -34.95
N GLU A 523 -9.00 -3.64 -35.17
CA GLU A 523 -9.93 -4.30 -34.24
C GLU A 523 -9.68 -5.81 -34.21
N TRP A 524 -10.01 -6.47 -33.09
CA TRP A 524 -9.89 -7.93 -32.92
C TRP A 524 -10.95 -8.64 -33.78
N GLN A 525 -10.66 -8.77 -35.07
CA GLN A 525 -11.61 -9.35 -36.02
C GLN A 525 -11.93 -10.82 -35.68
N PRO A 526 -13.19 -11.27 -35.88
CA PRO A 526 -13.53 -12.68 -35.77
C PRO A 526 -12.60 -13.55 -36.64
N GLY A 527 -11.98 -14.57 -36.03
CA GLY A 527 -11.00 -15.44 -36.70
C GLY A 527 -9.53 -15.05 -36.50
N TYR A 528 -9.25 -13.97 -35.76
CA TYR A 528 -7.92 -13.59 -35.29
C TYR A 528 -7.80 -13.83 -33.78
N ILE A 529 -6.56 -13.82 -33.25
CA ILE A 529 -6.35 -14.01 -31.80
C ILE A 529 -6.98 -12.82 -31.09
N GLY A 530 -7.83 -13.02 -30.09
CA GLY A 530 -8.41 -11.91 -29.29
C GLY A 530 -7.55 -11.56 -28.06
N PRO A 531 -7.91 -10.52 -27.26
CA PRO A 531 -7.13 -10.12 -26.08
C PRO A 531 -6.96 -11.25 -25.08
N GLU A 532 -8.05 -11.95 -24.75
CA GLU A 532 -8.05 -13.03 -23.76
C GLU A 532 -7.22 -14.23 -24.23
N ALA A 533 -7.36 -14.60 -25.51
CA ALA A 533 -6.60 -15.68 -26.13
C ALA A 533 -5.11 -15.33 -26.25
N TYR A 534 -4.79 -14.07 -26.53
CA TYR A 534 -3.42 -13.57 -26.56
C TYR A 534 -2.77 -13.61 -25.17
N THR A 535 -3.48 -13.20 -24.11
CA THR A 535 -2.99 -13.31 -22.74
C THR A 535 -2.70 -14.76 -22.37
N ARG A 536 -3.60 -15.70 -22.71
CA ARG A 536 -3.35 -17.14 -22.48
C ARG A 536 -2.13 -17.65 -23.25
N LEU A 537 -2.02 -17.28 -24.53
CA LEU A 537 -0.88 -17.61 -25.38
C LEU A 537 0.43 -17.09 -24.77
N LEU A 538 0.45 -15.84 -24.31
CA LEU A 538 1.61 -15.20 -23.70
C LEU A 538 2.01 -15.93 -22.41
N CYS A 539 1.05 -16.28 -21.55
CA CYS A 539 1.31 -17.06 -20.34
C CYS A 539 1.90 -18.45 -20.64
N ALA A 540 1.31 -19.19 -21.59
CA ALA A 540 1.80 -20.51 -21.98
C ALA A 540 3.22 -20.43 -22.58
N THR A 541 3.42 -19.46 -23.48
CA THR A 541 4.70 -19.22 -24.14
C THR A 541 5.78 -18.80 -23.15
N TYR A 542 5.47 -17.92 -22.19
CA TYR A 542 6.39 -17.51 -21.15
C TYR A 542 6.94 -18.71 -20.37
N LYS A 543 6.05 -19.57 -19.87
CA LYS A 543 6.44 -20.76 -19.11
C LYS A 543 7.30 -21.71 -19.96
N ALA A 544 6.90 -21.96 -21.20
CA ALA A 544 7.62 -22.89 -22.08
C ALA A 544 9.00 -22.36 -22.50
N VAL A 545 9.10 -21.08 -22.86
CA VAL A 545 10.37 -20.42 -23.23
C VAL A 545 11.32 -20.40 -22.04
N LYS A 546 10.86 -19.96 -20.86
CA LYS A 546 11.72 -19.90 -19.66
C LYS A 546 12.20 -21.27 -19.20
N ALA A 547 11.40 -22.32 -19.39
CA ALA A 547 11.83 -23.69 -19.13
C ALA A 547 12.90 -24.17 -20.13
N ALA A 548 12.86 -23.73 -21.38
CA ALA A 548 13.83 -24.10 -22.41
C ALA A 548 15.13 -23.29 -22.33
N ASN A 549 15.03 -21.98 -22.08
CA ASN A 549 16.17 -21.09 -21.88
C ASN A 549 15.74 -19.90 -20.99
N PRO A 550 16.20 -19.82 -19.73
CA PRO A 550 15.80 -18.76 -18.82
C PRO A 550 16.29 -17.37 -19.26
N ASN A 551 17.37 -17.31 -20.08
CA ASN A 551 18.01 -16.08 -20.51
C ASN A 551 17.34 -15.45 -21.75
N THR A 552 16.47 -16.16 -22.46
CA THR A 552 15.74 -15.61 -23.61
C THR A 552 14.74 -14.54 -23.14
N LEU A 553 14.83 -13.33 -23.69
CA LEU A 553 13.86 -12.26 -23.47
C LEU A 553 12.54 -12.58 -24.17
N ILE A 554 11.44 -12.16 -23.56
CA ILE A 554 10.10 -12.37 -24.10
C ILE A 554 9.45 -11.01 -24.22
N ILE A 555 9.10 -10.65 -25.44
CA ILE A 555 8.49 -9.38 -25.80
C ILE A 555 7.02 -9.66 -26.13
N ALA A 556 6.12 -9.01 -25.40
CA ALA A 556 4.72 -8.95 -25.81
C ALA A 556 4.63 -8.06 -27.06
N ALA A 557 3.95 -8.53 -28.11
CA ALA A 557 3.64 -7.71 -29.26
C ALA A 557 2.82 -6.48 -28.86
N ALA A 558 3.06 -5.37 -29.56
CA ALA A 558 2.28 -4.15 -29.42
C ALA A 558 0.86 -4.38 -29.98
N PRO A 559 -0.22 -4.10 -29.23
CA PRO A 559 -1.59 -4.18 -29.72
C PRO A 559 -2.00 -2.93 -30.54
N ALA A 560 -1.04 -2.17 -31.07
CA ALA A 560 -1.30 -0.93 -31.80
C ALA A 560 -0.74 -1.03 -33.23
N PRO A 561 -1.45 -0.51 -34.24
CA PRO A 561 -0.93 -0.45 -35.60
C PRO A 561 0.33 0.41 -35.61
N THR A 562 1.44 -0.20 -36.01
CA THR A 562 2.73 0.46 -36.25
C THR A 562 2.62 1.35 -37.49
N GLY A 563 1.93 2.49 -37.38
CA GLY A 563 2.16 3.74 -38.12
C GLY A 563 2.34 3.73 -39.65
N ALA A 564 2.09 2.64 -40.38
CA ALA A 564 2.14 2.61 -41.84
C ALA A 564 0.85 3.20 -42.41
N PHE A 565 0.67 4.51 -42.23
CA PHE A 565 -0.42 5.28 -42.82
C PHE A 565 -0.15 5.44 -44.32
N ALA A 566 -0.46 4.43 -45.13
CA ALA A 566 -0.25 4.52 -46.56
C ALA A 566 -1.18 5.55 -47.25
N GLN A 567 -2.27 6.02 -46.62
CA GLN A 567 -3.31 6.82 -47.30
C GLN A 567 -4.12 7.75 -46.36
N CYS A 568 -3.46 8.63 -45.59
CA CYS A 568 -4.20 9.71 -44.92
C CYS A 568 -4.71 10.74 -45.94
N THR A 569 -5.95 11.19 -45.78
CA THR A 569 -6.55 12.29 -46.56
C THR A 569 -6.84 13.51 -45.67
N PRO A 570 -7.14 14.69 -46.22
CA PRO A 570 -7.47 15.89 -45.43
C PRO A 570 -8.68 15.74 -44.50
N THR A 571 -9.54 14.74 -44.71
CA THR A 571 -10.68 14.42 -43.84
C THR A 571 -10.37 13.34 -42.81
N GLY A 572 -9.12 12.88 -42.74
CA GLY A 572 -8.66 11.97 -41.69
C GLY A 572 -7.80 10.80 -42.20
N CYS A 573 -7.23 10.14 -41.19
CA CYS A 573 -6.60 8.83 -41.17
C CYS A 573 -7.44 7.90 -40.27
#